data_AF-A0A1F4D7U9-F1
#
_entry.id   AF-A0A1F4D7U9-F1
#
_cell.length_a   1.000
_cell.length_b   1.000
_cell.length_c   1.000
_cell.angle_alpha   90.00
_cell.angle_beta   90.00
_cell.angle_gamma   90.00
#
_symmetry.space_group_name_H-M   'P 1'
#
loop_
_entity.id
_entity.type
_entity.pdbx_description
1 polymer ?
#
loop_
_entity_poly.entity_id
_entity_poly.type
_entity_poly.pdbx_seq_one_letter_code
_entity_poly.pdbx_strand_id
1 'polypeptide(L)'
;MTLHDLPAVNATLNALSGVLLIIGYLSIRARRIDRHRRCMIAAFVTSALFLVCYLTYHAQVGSVRFTRHGFVRPLYFSILISHVTLAAAVVPLAVLTLSRGLQARYPKHRAIARWTLPIWLYVSLTGVLVYVLLYQPGWLL
;
A
#
# COMPACT_ATOMS: atom_id res chain seq x y z
N MET A 1 22.02 6.70 -4.74
CA MET A 1 21.05 5.78 -4.14
C MET A 1 21.62 4.40 -4.25
N THR A 2 21.95 3.76 -3.13
CA THR A 2 22.47 2.38 -3.13
C THR A 2 21.30 1.41 -3.07
N LEU A 3 21.48 0.16 -3.54
CA LEU A 3 20.43 -0.87 -3.51
C LEU A 3 19.87 -1.12 -2.09
N HIS A 4 20.65 -0.79 -1.05
CA HIS A 4 20.27 -0.89 0.35
C HIS A 4 19.24 0.16 0.82
N ASP A 5 19.08 1.28 0.10
CA ASP A 5 18.15 2.36 0.48
C ASP A 5 16.72 2.11 -0.04
N LEU A 6 16.58 1.26 -1.07
CA LEU A 6 15.32 0.97 -1.75
C LEU A 6 14.23 0.38 -0.83
N PRO A 7 14.53 -0.52 0.13
CA PRO A 7 13.55 -0.99 1.11
C PRO A 7 12.97 0.14 1.98
N ALA A 8 13.79 1.09 2.43
CA ALA A 8 13.33 2.23 3.22
C ALA A 8 12.45 3.17 2.38
N VAL A 9 12.86 3.44 1.13
CA VAL A 9 12.04 4.21 0.17
C VAL A 9 10.69 3.53 -0.04
N ASN A 10 10.68 2.21 -0.26
CA ASN A 10 9.45 1.43 -0.45
C ASN A 10 8.50 1.50 0.76
N ALA A 11 9.05 1.43 1.98
CA ALA A 11 8.27 1.59 3.20
C ALA A 11 7.69 3.00 3.34
N THR A 12 8.49 4.04 3.06
CA THR A 12 8.02 5.44 3.12
C THR A 12 6.94 5.74 2.09
N LEU A 13 7.06 5.21 0.86
CA LEU A 13 6.03 5.36 -0.17
C LEU A 13 4.72 4.66 0.22
N ASN A 14 4.76 3.47 0.81
CA ASN A 14 3.55 2.83 1.35
C ASN A 14 2.92 3.62 2.49
N ALA A 15 3.74 4.07 3.45
CA ALA A 15 3.26 4.88 4.56
C ALA A 15 2.60 6.17 4.06
N LEU A 16 3.23 6.85 3.10
CA LEU A 16 2.70 8.06 2.47
C LEU A 16 1.39 7.78 1.74
N SER A 17 1.29 6.69 0.99
CA SER A 17 0.03 6.26 0.36
C SER A 17 -1.07 6.05 1.41
N GLY A 18 -0.78 5.34 2.50
CA GLY A 18 -1.71 5.12 3.60
C GLY A 18 -2.21 6.43 4.22
N VAL A 19 -1.29 7.38 4.48
CA VAL A 19 -1.65 8.72 4.99
C VAL A 19 -2.53 9.48 4.00
N LEU A 20 -2.21 9.46 2.70
CA LEU A 20 -3.01 10.11 1.66
C LEU A 20 -4.41 9.50 1.54
N LEU A 21 -4.55 8.18 1.68
CA LEU A 21 -5.85 7.50 1.71
C LEU A 21 -6.69 7.91 2.91
N ILE A 22 -6.09 7.98 4.10
CA ILE A 22 -6.78 8.46 5.33
C ILE A 22 -7.24 9.90 5.13
N ILE A 23 -6.36 10.78 4.64
CA ILE A 23 -6.71 12.18 4.37
C ILE A 23 -7.82 12.27 3.30
N GLY A 24 -7.75 11.46 2.25
CA GLY A 24 -8.76 11.36 1.21
C GLY A 24 -10.12 10.92 1.77
N TYR A 25 -10.14 9.97 2.69
CA TYR A 25 -11.34 9.51 3.38
C TYR A 25 -11.96 10.56 4.30
N LEU A 26 -11.13 11.24 5.11
CA LEU A 26 -11.58 12.33 5.97
C LEU A 26 -12.14 13.50 5.13
N SER A 27 -11.51 13.79 3.97
CA SER A 27 -11.95 14.84 3.07
C SER A 27 -13.32 14.55 2.47
N ILE A 28 -13.60 13.31 2.06
CA ILE A 28 -14.93 12.96 1.52
C ILE A 28 -16.01 12.95 2.60
N ARG A 29 -15.67 12.55 3.84
CA ARG A 29 -16.58 12.70 5.00
C ARG A 29 -16.92 14.17 5.27
N ALA A 30 -15.96 15.06 5.11
CA ALA A 30 -16.17 16.51 5.19
C ALA A 30 -16.79 17.13 3.92
N ARG A 31 -17.24 16.31 2.95
CA ARG A 31 -17.78 16.73 1.64
C ARG A 31 -16.83 17.62 0.81
N ARG A 32 -15.53 17.61 1.10
CA ARG A 32 -14.49 18.35 0.35
C ARG A 32 -14.02 17.52 -0.85
N ILE A 33 -14.84 17.47 -1.90
CA ILE A 33 -14.65 16.57 -3.06
C ILE A 33 -13.32 16.85 -3.79
N ASP A 34 -12.95 18.12 -4.00
CA ASP A 34 -11.69 18.46 -4.71
C ASP A 34 -10.45 18.03 -3.94
N ARG A 35 -10.49 18.12 -2.60
CA ARG A 35 -9.40 17.63 -1.75
C ARG A 35 -9.35 16.10 -1.77
N HIS A 36 -10.50 15.43 -1.67
CA HIS A 36 -10.59 13.99 -1.82
C HIS A 36 -9.97 13.53 -3.14
N ARG A 37 -10.38 14.13 -4.28
CA ARG A 37 -9.88 13.78 -5.61
C ARG A 37 -8.35 13.91 -5.70
N ARG A 38 -7.80 15.04 -5.24
CA ARG A 38 -6.34 15.27 -5.22
C ARG A 38 -5.61 14.23 -4.38
N CYS A 39 -6.11 13.92 -3.18
CA CYS A 39 -5.53 12.90 -2.31
C CYS A 39 -5.59 11.50 -2.91
N MET A 40 -6.70 11.11 -3.54
CA MET A 40 -6.83 9.79 -4.17
C MET A 40 -5.91 9.63 -5.39
N ILE A 41 -5.74 10.68 -6.20
CA ILE A 41 -4.79 10.68 -7.32
C ILE A 41 -3.35 10.59 -6.78
N ALA A 42 -3.01 11.38 -5.77
CA ALA A 42 -1.69 11.33 -5.14
C ALA A 42 -1.40 9.94 -4.54
N ALA A 43 -2.35 9.34 -3.80
CA ALA A 43 -2.22 8.00 -3.25
C ALA A 43 -2.00 6.93 -4.34
N PHE A 44 -2.72 7.05 -5.46
CA PHE A 44 -2.54 6.17 -6.62
C PHE A 44 -1.14 6.29 -7.22
N VAL A 45 -0.68 7.52 -7.47
CA VAL A 45 0.66 7.78 -8.03
C VAL A 45 1.75 7.28 -7.09
N THR A 46 1.64 7.56 -5.79
CA THR A 46 2.59 7.07 -4.77
C THR A 46 2.62 5.55 -4.71
N SER A 47 1.45 4.89 -4.79
CA SER A 47 1.37 3.42 -4.81
C SER A 47 1.97 2.82 -6.08
N ALA A 48 1.76 3.46 -7.24
CA ALA A 48 2.36 3.03 -8.50
C ALA A 48 3.89 3.18 -8.46
N LEU A 49 4.40 4.29 -7.92
CA LEU A 49 5.84 4.49 -7.73
C LEU A 49 6.43 3.45 -6.79
N PHE A 50 5.76 3.16 -5.67
CA PHE A 50 6.14 2.06 -4.78
C PHE A 50 6.24 0.73 -5.53
N LEU A 51 5.23 0.37 -6.32
CA LEU A 51 5.23 -0.90 -7.05
C LEU A 51 6.40 -1.00 -8.03
N VAL A 52 6.68 0.08 -8.77
CA VAL A 52 7.83 0.14 -9.69
C VAL A 52 9.15 -0.02 -8.93
N CYS A 53 9.34 0.72 -7.84
CA CYS A 53 10.55 0.61 -7.00
C CYS A 53 10.70 -0.79 -6.39
N TYR A 54 9.62 -1.39 -5.90
CA TYR A 54 9.58 -2.73 -5.30
C TYR A 54 9.94 -3.82 -6.31
N LEU A 55 9.32 -3.81 -7.50
CA LEU A 55 9.61 -4.79 -8.55
C LEU A 55 11.04 -4.64 -9.06
N THR A 56 11.53 -3.40 -9.22
CA THR A 56 12.92 -3.13 -9.62
C THR A 56 13.91 -3.69 -8.60
N TYR A 57 13.69 -3.42 -7.31
CA TYR A 57 14.51 -3.97 -6.23
C TYR A 57 14.51 -5.50 -6.24
N HIS A 58 13.34 -6.13 -6.36
CA HIS A 58 13.25 -7.59 -6.38
C HIS A 58 13.85 -8.23 -7.63
N ALA A 59 13.77 -7.57 -8.79
CA ALA A 59 14.41 -8.05 -10.00
C ALA A 59 15.95 -8.03 -9.90
N GLN A 60 16.51 -7.08 -9.15
CA GLN A 60 17.96 -6.90 -9.00
C GLN A 60 18.56 -7.71 -7.83
N VAL A 61 17.89 -7.77 -6.69
CA VAL A 61 18.39 -8.38 -5.44
C VAL A 61 17.87 -9.81 -5.23
N GLY A 62 16.80 -10.19 -5.95
CA GLY A 62 16.15 -11.49 -5.77
C GLY A 62 15.28 -11.56 -4.51
N SER A 63 15.03 -12.78 -4.03
CA SER A 63 14.24 -13.03 -2.80
C SER A 63 15.16 -13.05 -1.58
N VAL A 64 15.00 -12.06 -0.69
CA VAL A 64 15.65 -12.07 0.62
C VAL A 64 15.00 -13.17 1.46
N ARG A 65 15.78 -14.18 1.84
CA ARG A 65 15.29 -15.29 2.67
C ARG A 65 15.08 -14.80 4.09
N PHE A 66 13.89 -15.03 4.62
CA PHE A 66 13.60 -14.81 6.02
C PHE A 66 14.30 -15.91 6.84
N THR A 67 15.40 -15.59 7.49
CA THR A 67 16.27 -16.53 8.22
C THR A 67 15.89 -16.72 9.69
N ARG A 68 14.85 -16.03 10.19
CA ARG A 68 14.48 -16.08 11.62
C ARG A 68 13.51 -17.22 11.94
N HIS A 69 13.66 -17.78 13.15
CA HIS A 69 12.88 -18.90 13.68
C HIS A 69 11.98 -18.45 14.86
N GLY A 70 10.98 -19.27 15.23
CA GLY A 70 10.03 -18.97 16.30
C GLY A 70 8.70 -18.37 15.83
N PHE A 71 7.89 -17.83 16.74
CA PHE A 71 6.53 -17.32 16.49
C PHE A 71 6.44 -16.22 15.42
N VAL A 72 7.54 -15.48 15.20
CA VAL A 72 7.57 -14.39 14.21
C VAL A 72 7.58 -14.90 12.78
N ARG A 73 8.04 -16.12 12.53
CA ARG A 73 8.03 -16.71 11.19
C ARG A 73 6.62 -16.95 10.66
N PRO A 74 5.72 -17.68 11.35
CA PRO A 74 4.34 -17.83 10.89
C PRO A 74 3.59 -16.50 10.85
N LEU A 75 3.83 -15.59 11.79
CA LEU A 75 3.25 -14.23 11.76
C LEU A 75 3.66 -13.45 10.50
N TYR A 76 4.97 -13.42 10.20
CA TYR A 76 5.52 -12.76 9.01
C TYR A 76 4.92 -13.34 7.73
N PHE A 77 4.92 -14.67 7.57
CA PHE A 77 4.37 -15.28 6.35
C PHE A 77 2.86 -15.08 6.23
N SER A 78 2.12 -15.09 7.33
CA SER A 78 0.67 -14.83 7.32
C SER A 78 0.37 -13.43 6.81
N ILE A 79 1.08 -12.42 7.33
CA ILE A 79 0.96 -11.02 6.89
C ILE A 79 1.46 -10.84 5.46
N LEU A 80 2.58 -11.46 5.10
CA LEU A 80 3.18 -11.32 3.77
C LEU A 80 2.26 -11.92 2.69
N ILE A 81 1.74 -13.13 2.92
CA ILE A 81 0.86 -13.81 1.96
C ILE A 81 -0.43 -13.01 1.80
N SER A 82 -1.05 -12.56 2.90
CA SER A 82 -2.27 -11.75 2.81
C SER A 82 -2.00 -10.40 2.13
N HIS A 83 -0.89 -9.74 2.46
CA HIS A 83 -0.48 -8.47 1.86
C HIS A 83 -0.31 -8.61 0.35
N VAL A 84 0.49 -9.56 -0.13
CA VAL A 84 0.77 -9.73 -1.57
C VAL A 84 -0.51 -10.09 -2.34
N THR A 85 -1.33 -10.98 -1.78
CA THR A 85 -2.59 -11.39 -2.41
C THR A 85 -3.55 -10.20 -2.53
N LEU A 86 -3.71 -9.42 -1.47
CA LEU A 86 -4.57 -8.24 -1.48
C LEU A 86 -3.96 -7.11 -2.31
N ALA A 87 -2.64 -6.95 -2.35
CA ALA A 87 -1.96 -5.97 -3.19
C ALA A 87 -2.25 -6.22 -4.68
N ALA A 88 -2.20 -7.49 -5.12
CA ALA A 88 -2.57 -7.86 -6.48
C ALA A 88 -4.03 -7.51 -6.81
N ALA A 89 -4.95 -7.67 -5.85
CA ALA A 89 -6.35 -7.27 -6.01
C ALA A 89 -6.56 -5.74 -5.98
N VAL A 90 -5.74 -4.99 -5.22
CA VAL A 90 -5.83 -3.52 -5.12
C VAL A 90 -5.53 -2.85 -6.44
N VAL A 91 -4.57 -3.35 -7.24
CA VAL A 91 -4.21 -2.72 -8.52
C VAL A 91 -5.41 -2.52 -9.45
N PRO A 92 -6.15 -3.57 -9.86
CA PRO A 92 -7.32 -3.40 -10.72
C PRO A 92 -8.45 -2.64 -10.01
N LEU A 93 -8.64 -2.84 -8.70
CA LEU A 93 -9.67 -2.12 -7.93
C LEU A 93 -9.41 -0.61 -7.87
N ALA A 94 -8.17 -0.20 -7.66
CA ALA A 94 -7.76 1.20 -7.58
C ALA A 94 -7.90 1.89 -8.95
N VAL A 95 -7.41 1.26 -10.02
CA VAL A 95 -7.58 1.76 -11.41
C VAL A 95 -9.06 1.94 -11.73
N LEU A 96 -9.86 0.93 -11.42
CA LEU A 96 -11.29 0.93 -11.72
C LEU A 96 -12.05 1.99 -10.90
N THR A 97 -11.72 2.13 -9.62
CA THR A 97 -12.32 3.14 -8.72
C THR A 97 -11.97 4.54 -9.16
N LEU A 98 -10.70 4.78 -9.51
CA LEU A 98 -10.21 6.08 -9.97
C LEU A 98 -10.84 6.45 -11.32
N SER A 99 -10.83 5.52 -12.28
CA SER A 99 -11.44 5.70 -13.60
C SER A 99 -12.92 6.08 -13.50
N ARG A 100 -13.69 5.41 -12.63
CA ARG A 100 -15.10 5.77 -12.41
C ARG A 100 -15.28 7.12 -11.71
N GLY A 101 -14.36 7.52 -10.84
CA GLY A 101 -14.35 8.86 -10.23
C GLY A 101 -14.05 9.96 -11.25
N LEU A 102 -13.09 9.74 -12.15
CA LEU A 102 -12.72 10.69 -13.21
C LEU A 102 -13.81 10.83 -14.28
N GLN A 103 -14.54 9.75 -14.58
CA GLN A 103 -15.67 9.76 -15.53
C GLN A 103 -16.99 10.24 -14.89
N ALA A 104 -16.95 10.84 -13.71
CA ALA A 104 -18.12 11.31 -12.95
C ALA A 104 -19.22 10.25 -12.71
N ARG A 105 -18.88 8.95 -12.75
CA ARG A 105 -19.82 7.84 -12.48
C ARG A 105 -19.89 7.55 -10.99
N TYR A 106 -20.32 8.55 -10.21
CA TYR A 106 -20.26 8.52 -8.74
C TYR A 106 -21.01 7.35 -8.08
N PRO A 107 -22.21 6.93 -8.52
CA PRO A 107 -22.88 5.78 -7.91
C PRO A 107 -22.05 4.49 -8.02
N LYS A 108 -21.51 4.23 -9.22
CA LYS A 108 -20.66 3.06 -9.48
C LYS A 108 -19.28 3.19 -8.79
N HIS A 109 -18.76 4.40 -8.66
CA HIS A 109 -17.54 4.67 -7.88
C HIS A 109 -17.75 4.33 -6.40
N ARG A 110 -18.80 4.86 -5.76
CA ARG A 110 -19.10 4.61 -4.33
C ARG A 110 -19.31 3.13 -4.03
N ALA A 111 -19.99 2.41 -4.92
CA ALA A 111 -20.28 0.99 -4.77
C ALA A 111 -19.01 0.12 -4.65
N ILE A 112 -17.89 0.54 -5.23
CA ILE A 112 -16.62 -0.20 -5.21
C ILE A 112 -15.62 0.44 -4.25
N ALA A 113 -15.63 1.77 -4.11
CA ALA A 113 -14.78 2.49 -3.17
C ALA A 113 -14.93 2.01 -1.72
N ARG A 114 -16.14 1.56 -1.31
CA ARG A 114 -16.37 0.95 0.03
C ARG A 114 -15.54 -0.30 0.31
N TRP A 115 -15.14 -1.03 -0.73
CA TRP A 115 -14.28 -2.20 -0.66
C TRP A 115 -12.83 -1.84 -0.97
N THR A 116 -12.60 -1.01 -1.99
CA THR A 116 -11.25 -0.60 -2.39
C THR A 116 -10.53 0.14 -1.28
N LEU A 117 -11.17 1.06 -0.57
CA LEU A 117 -10.53 1.85 0.48
C LEU A 117 -9.98 0.99 1.63
N PRO A 118 -10.75 0.10 2.30
CA PRO A 118 -10.22 -0.69 3.40
C PRO A 118 -9.14 -1.68 2.95
N ILE A 119 -9.29 -2.30 1.77
CA ILE A 119 -8.26 -3.22 1.25
C ILE A 119 -6.97 -2.45 0.94
N TRP A 120 -7.06 -1.28 0.32
CA TRP A 120 -5.89 -0.47 -0.02
C TRP A 120 -5.19 0.09 1.22
N LEU A 121 -5.95 0.50 2.24
CA LEU A 121 -5.39 0.87 3.54
C LEU A 121 -4.70 -0.30 4.22
N TYR A 122 -5.31 -1.49 4.22
CA TYR A 122 -4.72 -2.71 4.78
C TYR A 122 -3.36 -3.01 4.14
N VAL A 123 -3.31 -3.01 2.80
CA VAL A 123 -2.07 -3.26 2.06
C VAL A 123 -1.01 -2.19 2.38
N SER A 124 -1.38 -0.90 2.40
CA SER A 124 -0.43 0.18 2.70
C SER A 124 0.18 0.05 4.10
N LEU A 125 -0.64 -0.30 5.12
CA LEU A 125 -0.18 -0.51 6.48
C LEU A 125 0.69 -1.77 6.61
N THR A 126 0.21 -2.89 6.06
CA THR A 126 0.93 -4.17 6.14
C THR A 126 2.26 -4.14 5.39
N GLY A 127 2.41 -3.33 4.34
CA GLY A 127 3.69 -3.14 3.64
C GLY A 127 4.75 -2.51 4.54
N VAL A 128 4.37 -1.54 5.37
CA VAL A 128 5.26 -0.95 6.39
C VAL A 128 5.61 -1.98 7.47
N LEU A 129 4.62 -2.75 7.93
CA LEU A 129 4.83 -3.82 8.92
C LEU A 129 5.80 -4.89 8.41
N VAL A 130 5.67 -5.34 7.16
CA VAL A 130 6.59 -6.31 6.54
C VAL A 130 8.01 -5.76 6.52
N TYR A 131 8.20 -4.49 6.16
CA TYR A 131 9.51 -3.84 6.21
C TYR A 131 10.09 -3.81 7.63
N VAL A 132 9.29 -3.39 8.62
CA VAL A 132 9.71 -3.35 10.03
C VAL A 132 10.08 -4.74 10.54
N LEU A 133 9.27 -5.77 10.27
CA LEU A 133 9.54 -7.15 10.68
C LEU A 133 10.81 -7.73 10.03
N LEU A 134 11.14 -7.29 8.80
CA LEU A 134 12.29 -7.78 8.06
C LEU A 134 13.60 -7.07 8.45
N TYR A 135 13.56 -5.75 8.67
CA TYR A 135 14.78 -4.92 8.81
C TYR A 135 15.01 -4.31 10.20
N GLN A 136 13.99 -4.14 11.04
CA GLN A 136 14.16 -3.56 12.38
C GLN A 136 14.38 -4.67 13.42
N PRO A 137 15.50 -4.68 14.18
CA PRO A 137 15.82 -5.75 15.12
C PRO A 137 15.02 -5.73 16.44
N GLY A 138 14.20 -4.70 16.70
CA GLY A 138 13.81 -4.30 18.05
C GLY A 138 12.49 -4.87 18.63
N TRP A 139 11.89 -5.92 18.07
CA TRP A 139 10.56 -6.37 18.53
C TRP A 139 10.57 -7.36 19.72
N LEU A 140 11.70 -7.51 20.43
CA LEU A 140 11.77 -8.12 21.76
C LEU A 140 12.68 -7.28 22.68
N LEU A 141 12.26 -6.05 22.98
CA LEU A 141 12.33 -5.61 24.37
C LEU A 141 11.11 -6.20 25.09
#